data_AF-A0A7Z9SIP4-F1
#
_entry.id   AF-A0A7Z9SIP4-F1
#
_cell.length_a   1.000
_cell.length_b   1.000
_cell.length_c   1.000
_cell.angle_alpha   90.00
_cell.angle_beta   90.00
_cell.angle_gamma   90.00
#
_symmetry.space_group_name_H-M   'P 1'
#
loop_
_entity.id
_entity.type
_entity.pdbx_description
1 polymer ?
#
loop_
_entity_poly.entity_id
_entity_poly.type
_entity_poly.pdbx_seq_one_letter_code
_entity_poly.pdbx_strand_id
1 'polypeptide(L)'
;MKEKIRSFFEKAAPTRNIDIHKDIVLYLEDITVSFDGFKAIDSLNLYIKKNELRCIIGPNGAGKTTMMDIVTGKTKPDNGSAWFGQNFNLLQHSEDEIARAGIGRKFQKPTVFENLTVFNNLELAMDGDKRVFPTLFAKMSAAELE
;
A
#
# COMPACT_ATOMS: atom_id res chain seq x y z
N MET A 1 -22.14 3.78 18.17
CA MET A 1 -22.13 2.72 17.12
C MET A 1 -22.65 3.23 15.78
N LYS A 2 -23.83 3.87 15.71
CA LYS A 2 -24.38 4.44 14.46
C LYS A 2 -23.46 5.47 13.76
N GLU A 3 -22.84 6.38 14.51
CA GLU A 3 -21.93 7.40 13.94
C GLU A 3 -20.66 6.81 13.33
N LYS A 4 -20.09 5.77 13.96
CA LYS A 4 -18.86 5.10 13.49
C LYS A 4 -19.09 4.28 12.22
N ILE A 5 -20.29 3.72 12.08
CA ILE A 5 -20.74 3.03 10.87
C ILE A 5 -20.95 4.05 9.76
N ARG A 6 -21.64 5.15 10.06
CA ARG A 6 -21.91 6.23 9.11
C ARG A 6 -20.62 6.88 8.59
N SER A 7 -19.64 7.13 9.46
CA SER A 7 -18.34 7.67 9.05
C SER A 7 -17.55 6.71 8.16
N PHE A 8 -17.75 5.40 8.26
CA PHE A 8 -17.16 4.41 7.36
C PHE A 8 -17.75 4.49 5.94
N PHE A 9 -19.04 4.79 5.82
CA PHE A 9 -19.71 5.00 4.54
C PHE A 9 -19.48 6.40 3.94
N GLU A 10 -19.30 7.41 4.79
CA GLU A 10 -19.15 8.82 4.38
C GLU A 10 -17.69 9.29 4.23
N LYS A 11 -16.69 8.50 4.66
CA LYS A 11 -15.27 8.86 4.45
C LYS A 11 -15.04 9.07 2.95
N ALA A 12 -14.60 10.26 2.57
CA ALA A 12 -14.24 10.55 1.18
C ALA A 12 -13.19 9.55 0.72
N ALA A 13 -13.32 9.03 -0.50
CA ALA A 13 -12.23 8.27 -1.10
C ALA A 13 -10.97 9.16 -1.05
N PRO A 14 -9.84 8.70 -0.49
CA PRO A 14 -8.64 9.51 -0.49
C PRO A 14 -8.31 9.82 -1.95
N THR A 15 -8.43 11.08 -2.32
CA THR A 15 -8.02 11.57 -3.63
C THR A 15 -6.55 11.22 -3.80
N ARG A 16 -6.19 10.62 -4.94
CA ARG A 16 -4.81 10.36 -5.36
C ARG A 16 -4.07 11.67 -5.63
N ASN A 17 -3.85 12.46 -4.60
CA ASN A 17 -3.06 13.68 -4.67
C ASN A 17 -1.67 13.40 -4.13
N ILE A 18 -0.95 12.49 -4.79
CA ILE A 18 0.44 12.16 -4.46
C ILE A 18 1.33 13.04 -5.32
N ASP A 19 2.12 13.88 -4.67
CA ASP A 19 3.09 14.72 -5.36
C ASP A 19 4.31 13.88 -5.77
N ILE A 20 4.39 13.56 -7.06
CA ILE A 20 5.50 12.85 -7.70
C ILE A 20 6.30 13.76 -8.64
N HIS A 21 6.29 15.09 -8.41
CA HIS A 21 6.98 16.03 -9.30
C HIS A 21 8.51 15.89 -9.24
N LYS A 22 9.05 15.38 -8.11
CA LYS A 22 10.46 15.00 -8.06
C LYS A 22 10.65 13.58 -8.61
N ASP A 23 11.87 13.30 -9.06
CA ASP A 23 12.23 12.01 -9.67
C ASP A 23 12.08 10.82 -8.71
N ILE A 24 12.09 11.02 -7.39
CA ILE A 24 11.98 9.97 -6.37
C ILE A 24 10.52 9.82 -5.91
N VAL A 25 10.02 8.59 -5.93
CA VAL A 25 8.63 8.24 -5.58
C VAL A 25 8.49 7.56 -4.22
N LEU A 26 9.52 6.85 -3.74
CA LEU A 26 9.54 6.25 -2.40
C LEU A 26 10.78 6.72 -1.65
N TYR A 27 10.59 7.15 -0.41
CA TYR A 27 11.64 7.56 0.51
C TYR A 27 11.55 6.74 1.78
N LEU A 28 12.63 6.09 2.15
CA LEU A 28 12.86 5.50 3.46
C LEU A 28 14.15 6.11 4.01
N GLU A 29 14.04 6.81 5.12
CA GLU A 29 15.13 7.57 5.75
C GLU A 29 15.35 7.05 7.17
N ASP A 30 16.58 6.63 7.48
CA ASP A 30 17.04 6.14 8.78
C ASP A 30 16.09 5.13 9.45
N ILE A 31 15.50 4.26 8.64
CA ILE A 31 14.53 3.27 9.11
C ILE A 31 15.22 2.24 10.00
N THR A 32 14.77 2.15 11.25
CA THR A 32 15.22 1.13 12.20
C THR A 32 14.03 0.36 12.74
N VAL A 33 14.12 -0.97 12.74
CA VAL A 33 13.08 -1.86 13.30
C VAL A 33 13.72 -2.96 14.12
N SER A 34 13.24 -3.11 15.34
CA SER A 34 13.71 -4.11 16.29
C SER A 34 12.56 -5.05 16.71
N PHE A 35 12.86 -6.35 16.81
CA PHE A 35 11.96 -7.36 17.35
C PHE A 35 12.69 -8.07 18.49
N ASP A 36 12.12 -8.07 19.70
CA ASP A 36 12.69 -8.73 20.89
C ASP A 36 14.19 -8.43 21.11
N GLY A 37 14.59 -7.17 20.90
CA GLY A 37 15.98 -6.72 21.04
C GLY A 37 16.89 -7.03 19.84
N PHE A 38 16.42 -7.74 18.83
CA PHE A 38 17.12 -7.96 17.56
C PHE A 38 16.73 -6.91 16.53
N LYS A 39 17.70 -6.16 16.00
CA LYS A 39 17.47 -5.21 14.90
C LYS A 39 17.28 -5.96 13.58
N ALA A 40 16.04 -6.06 13.11
CA ALA A 40 15.74 -6.62 11.79
C ALA A 40 16.09 -5.66 10.65
N ILE A 41 16.03 -4.35 10.90
CA ILE A 41 16.53 -3.30 10.02
C ILE A 41 17.27 -2.29 10.89
N ASP A 42 18.47 -1.88 10.49
CA ASP A 42 19.29 -0.91 11.21
C ASP A 42 19.66 0.25 10.27
N SER A 43 19.10 1.44 10.52
CA SER A 43 19.40 2.69 9.80
C SER A 43 19.35 2.58 8.27
N LEU A 44 18.28 1.96 7.74
CA LEU A 44 18.10 1.78 6.30
C LEU A 44 17.69 3.08 5.61
N ASN A 45 18.48 3.45 4.59
CA ASN A 45 18.17 4.52 3.65
C ASN A 45 17.89 3.92 2.27
N LEU A 46 16.70 4.16 1.71
CA LEU A 46 16.30 3.67 0.40
C LEU A 46 15.45 4.70 -0.34
N TYR A 47 15.84 4.94 -1.59
CA TYR A 47 15.11 5.78 -2.53
C TYR A 47 14.81 5.01 -3.80
N ILE A 48 13.58 5.09 -4.26
CA ILE A 48 13.15 4.52 -5.54
C ILE A 48 12.65 5.65 -6.42
N LYS A 49 13.18 5.75 -7.63
CA LYS A 49 12.76 6.71 -8.63
C LYS A 49 11.45 6.31 -9.32
N LYS A 50 10.76 7.30 -9.88
CA LYS A 50 9.63 7.07 -10.76
C LYS A 50 10.07 6.17 -11.93
N ASN A 51 9.27 5.15 -12.23
CA ASN A 51 9.56 4.16 -13.27
C ASN A 51 10.85 3.33 -13.05
N GLU A 52 11.39 3.30 -11.83
CA GLU A 52 12.53 2.46 -11.49
C GLU A 52 12.09 1.04 -11.11
N LEU A 53 12.75 0.04 -11.68
CA LEU A 53 12.67 -1.34 -11.20
C LEU A 53 13.81 -1.60 -10.20
N ARG A 54 13.47 -1.65 -8.91
CA ARG A 54 14.43 -2.00 -7.85
C ARG A 54 14.26 -3.46 -7.42
N CYS A 55 15.34 -4.23 -7.48
CA CYS A 55 15.40 -5.58 -6.91
C CYS A 55 16.11 -5.55 -5.55
N ILE A 56 15.49 -6.16 -4.53
CA ILE A 56 16.07 -6.28 -3.19
C ILE A 56 16.31 -7.77 -2.91
N ILE A 57 17.57 -8.13 -2.71
CA ILE A 57 18.02 -9.50 -2.47
C ILE A 57 18.67 -9.63 -1.10
N GLY A 58 18.69 -10.84 -0.55
CA GLY A 58 19.33 -11.15 0.71
C GLY A 58 18.84 -12.48 1.28
N PRO A 59 19.53 -13.05 2.29
CA PRO A 59 19.11 -14.30 2.92
C PRO A 59 17.79 -14.16 3.67
N ASN A 60 17.21 -15.30 4.09
CA ASN A 60 16.07 -15.28 5.01
C ASN A 60 16.46 -14.58 6.31
N GLY A 61 15.56 -13.75 6.86
CA GLY A 61 15.85 -12.94 8.05
C GLY A 61 16.56 -11.61 7.78
N ALA A 62 16.99 -11.31 6.55
CA ALA A 62 17.64 -10.04 6.22
C ALA A 62 16.73 -8.78 6.23
N GLY A 63 15.52 -8.87 6.80
CA GLY A 63 14.62 -7.70 6.91
C GLY A 63 13.82 -7.33 5.64
N LYS A 64 13.90 -8.09 4.53
CA LYS A 64 13.17 -7.78 3.29
C LYS A 64 11.65 -7.68 3.47
N THR A 65 11.05 -8.67 4.12
CA THR A 65 9.60 -8.67 4.39
C THR A 65 9.24 -7.55 5.34
N THR A 66 10.05 -7.29 6.37
CA THR A 66 9.88 -6.17 7.30
C THR A 66 9.90 -4.83 6.57
N MET A 67 10.81 -4.64 5.62
CA MET A 67 10.88 -3.44 4.79
C MET A 67 9.61 -3.28 3.93
N MET A 68 9.13 -4.37 3.30
CA MET A 68 7.86 -4.33 2.58
C MET A 68 6.67 -4.04 3.50
N ASP A 69 6.67 -4.56 4.73
CA ASP A 69 5.64 -4.30 5.73
C ASP A 69 5.60 -2.83 6.15
N ILE A 70 6.75 -2.15 6.25
CA ILE A 70 6.83 -0.71 6.53
C ILE A 70 6.24 0.11 5.38
N VAL A 71 6.63 -0.21 4.13
CA VAL A 71 6.13 0.49 2.94
C VAL A 71 4.61 0.35 2.81
N THR A 72 4.04 -0.79 3.20
CA THR A 72 2.58 -0.98 3.20
C THR A 72 1.88 -0.57 4.49
N GLY A 73 2.60 -0.01 5.48
CA GLY A 73 2.04 0.45 6.76
C GLY A 73 1.62 -0.66 7.73
N LYS A 74 1.98 -1.92 7.46
CA LYS A 74 1.70 -3.06 8.33
C LYS A 74 2.59 -3.08 9.58
N THR A 75 3.82 -2.58 9.44
CA THR A 75 4.77 -2.45 10.55
C THR A 75 5.22 -1.01 10.66
N LYS A 76 5.16 -0.44 11.86
CA LYS A 76 5.75 0.87 12.15
C LYS A 76 7.19 0.69 12.60
N PRO A 77 8.14 1.46 12.05
CA PRO A 77 9.52 1.42 12.51
C PRO A 77 9.67 2.10 13.88
N ASP A 78 10.76 1.77 14.58
CA ASP A 78 11.11 2.41 15.85
C ASP A 78 11.59 3.86 15.63
N ASN A 79 12.30 4.09 14.53
CA ASN A 79 12.85 5.38 14.13
C ASN A 79 12.83 5.55 12.60
N GLY A 80 13.00 6.80 12.17
CA GLY A 80 13.11 7.17 10.77
C GLY A 80 11.80 7.69 10.16
N SER A 81 11.79 7.85 8.85
CA SER A 81 10.62 8.33 8.12
C SER A 81 10.40 7.58 6.81
N ALA A 82 9.13 7.41 6.42
CA ALA A 82 8.73 6.69 5.22
C ALA A 82 7.67 7.51 4.46
N TRP A 83 7.96 7.83 3.21
CA TRP A 83 7.12 8.71 2.39
C TRP A 83 6.87 8.15 0.99
N PHE A 84 5.67 8.38 0.48
CA PHE A 84 5.27 8.16 -0.90
C PHE A 84 5.03 9.50 -1.59
N GLY A 85 5.79 9.79 -2.63
CA GLY A 85 5.88 11.15 -3.17
C GLY A 85 6.39 12.16 -2.13
N GLN A 86 6.07 13.44 -2.31
CA GLN A 86 6.55 14.53 -1.46
C GLN A 86 5.65 14.83 -0.26
N ASN A 87 4.43 14.30 -0.24
CA ASN A 87 3.38 14.78 0.66
C ASN A 87 2.60 13.68 1.39
N PHE A 88 2.94 12.40 1.20
CA PHE A 88 2.21 11.29 1.82
C PHE A 88 3.07 10.50 2.79
N ASN A 89 2.90 10.72 4.09
CA ASN A 89 3.65 10.04 5.15
C ASN A 89 3.05 8.67 5.46
N LEU A 90 3.75 7.60 5.09
CA LEU A 90 3.28 6.22 5.24
C LEU A 90 3.02 5.84 6.70
N LEU A 91 3.72 6.45 7.67
CA LEU A 91 3.61 6.10 9.09
C LEU A 91 2.34 6.65 9.77
N GLN A 92 1.63 7.57 9.09
CA GLN A 92 0.41 8.21 9.56
C GLN A 92 -0.86 7.61 8.95
N HIS A 93 -0.72 6.67 8.01
CA HIS A 93 -1.82 6.07 7.27
C HIS A 93 -1.98 4.58 7.57
N SER A 94 -3.21 4.08 7.41
CA SER A 94 -3.50 2.65 7.49
C SER A 94 -3.17 1.93 6.18
N GLU A 95 -3.04 0.61 6.22
CA GLU A 95 -2.72 -0.22 5.05
C GLU A 95 -3.67 0.02 3.87
N ASP A 96 -4.96 0.21 4.16
CA ASP A 96 -5.99 0.47 3.14
C ASP A 96 -5.92 1.89 2.55
N GLU A 97 -5.49 2.89 3.33
CA GLU A 97 -5.24 4.24 2.83
C GLU A 97 -4.01 4.29 1.94
N ILE A 98 -2.94 3.58 2.33
CA ILE A 98 -1.70 3.43 1.55
C ILE A 98 -1.97 2.69 0.22
N ALA A 99 -2.78 1.62 0.26
CA ALA A 99 -3.17 0.90 -0.95
C ALA A 99 -3.96 1.80 -1.91
N ARG A 100 -4.93 2.57 -1.40
CA ARG A 100 -5.71 3.52 -2.22
C ARG A 100 -4.88 4.70 -2.74
N ALA A 101 -3.81 5.07 -2.04
CA ALA A 101 -2.86 6.08 -2.52
C ALA A 101 -2.09 5.61 -3.78
N GLY A 102 -1.98 4.30 -4.00
CA GLY A 102 -1.38 3.70 -5.21
C GLY A 102 -0.28 2.68 -4.94
N ILE A 103 0.02 2.35 -3.67
CA ILE A 103 0.99 1.31 -3.35
C ILE A 103 0.31 -0.06 -3.34
N GLY A 104 0.53 -0.83 -4.41
CA GLY A 104 0.10 -2.23 -4.50
C GLY A 104 1.16 -3.19 -3.95
N ARG A 105 0.72 -4.23 -3.22
CA ARG A 105 1.60 -5.32 -2.77
C ARG A 105 1.06 -6.68 -3.20
N LYS A 106 1.92 -7.49 -3.79
CA LYS A 106 1.68 -8.91 -4.04
C LYS A 106 2.35 -9.76 -2.97
N PHE A 107 1.62 -10.73 -2.43
CA PHE A 107 2.15 -11.69 -1.46
C PHE A 107 2.66 -12.96 -2.15
N GLN A 108 3.59 -13.66 -1.50
CA GLN A 108 4.15 -14.92 -2.01
C GLN A 108 3.08 -15.99 -2.23
N LYS A 109 2.11 -16.10 -1.31
CA LYS A 109 0.90 -16.89 -1.50
C LYS A 109 -0.19 -15.96 -2.06
N PRO A 110 -0.66 -16.18 -3.29
CA PRO A 110 -1.74 -15.37 -3.85
C PRO A 110 -3.02 -15.58 -3.02
N THR A 111 -3.70 -14.48 -2.72
CA THR A 111 -4.99 -14.49 -2.02
C THR A 111 -6.05 -14.17 -3.07
N VAL A 112 -6.51 -15.19 -3.78
CA VAL A 112 -7.61 -15.09 -4.77
C VAL A 112 -8.90 -15.63 -4.15
N PHE A 113 -10.04 -15.17 -4.64
CA PHE A 113 -11.33 -15.75 -4.29
C PHE A 113 -11.56 -16.98 -5.17
N GLU A 114 -11.36 -18.17 -4.61
CA GLU A 114 -11.42 -19.45 -5.33
C GLU A 114 -12.81 -19.74 -5.93
N ASN A 115 -13.87 -19.21 -5.30
CA ASN A 115 -15.24 -19.37 -5.77
C ASN A 115 -15.63 -18.35 -6.85
N LEU A 116 -14.71 -17.50 -7.29
CA LEU A 116 -14.91 -16.52 -8.35
C LEU A 116 -14.11 -16.90 -9.60
N THR A 117 -14.64 -16.54 -10.76
CA THR A 117 -13.90 -16.69 -12.02
C THR A 117 -12.65 -15.80 -12.00
N VAL A 118 -11.71 -16.07 -12.90
CA VAL A 118 -10.54 -15.20 -13.12
C VAL A 118 -11.00 -13.77 -13.42
N PHE A 119 -11.98 -13.62 -14.29
CA PHE A 119 -12.55 -12.32 -14.66
C PHE A 119 -13.08 -11.56 -13.43
N ASN A 120 -13.91 -12.20 -12.60
CA ASN A 120 -14.48 -11.56 -11.41
C ASN A 120 -13.40 -11.17 -10.38
N ASN A 121 -12.32 -11.95 -10.26
CA ASN A 121 -11.18 -11.57 -9.42
C ASN A 121 -10.48 -10.30 -9.94
N LEU A 122 -10.32 -10.19 -11.27
CA LEU A 122 -9.73 -9.01 -11.91
C LEU A 122 -10.66 -7.79 -11.77
N GLU A 123 -11.95 -7.94 -12.04
CA GLU A 123 -12.98 -6.92 -11.86
C GLU A 123 -12.94 -6.32 -10.44
N LEU A 124 -12.89 -7.17 -9.42
CA LEU A 124 -12.77 -6.73 -8.02
C LEU A 124 -11.48 -5.96 -7.73
N ALA A 125 -10.40 -6.24 -8.44
CA ALA A 125 -9.09 -5.60 -8.27
C ALA A 125 -8.95 -4.30 -9.09
N MET A 126 -9.85 -4.01 -10.04
CA MET A 126 -9.79 -2.81 -10.87
C MET A 126 -9.81 -1.54 -10.03
N ASP A 127 -9.20 -0.48 -10.54
CA ASP A 127 -9.29 0.83 -9.90
C ASP A 127 -10.73 1.34 -9.88
N GLY A 128 -11.13 1.97 -8.79
CA GLY A 128 -12.49 2.48 -8.64
C GLY A 128 -12.85 2.81 -7.20
N ASP A 129 -14.06 3.33 -7.02
CA ASP A 129 -14.57 3.68 -5.70
C ASP A 129 -14.96 2.42 -4.92
N LYS A 130 -14.05 1.96 -4.05
CA LYS A 130 -14.22 0.74 -3.24
C LYS A 130 -15.14 0.92 -2.02
N ARG A 131 -15.90 2.01 -1.92
CA ARG A 131 -16.94 2.16 -0.89
C ARG A 131 -18.11 1.23 -1.18
N VAL A 132 -18.84 0.85 -0.13
CA VAL A 132 -19.88 -0.18 -0.19
C VAL A 132 -20.96 0.12 -1.23
N PHE A 133 -21.60 1.30 -1.19
CA PHE A 133 -22.69 1.61 -2.12
C PHE A 133 -22.21 1.75 -3.57
N PRO A 134 -21.13 2.51 -3.87
CA PRO A 134 -20.57 2.54 -5.22
C PRO A 134 -20.19 1.16 -5.75
N THR A 135 -19.62 0.29 -4.92
CA THR A 135 -19.23 -1.08 -5.33
C THR A 135 -20.45 -1.96 -5.60
N LEU A 136 -21.50 -1.90 -4.77
CA LEU A 136 -22.72 -2.70 -4.94
C LEU A 136 -23.52 -2.33 -6.19
N PHE A 137 -23.45 -1.06 -6.62
CA PHE A 137 -24.19 -0.55 -7.77
C PHE A 137 -23.29 -0.24 -8.97
N ALA A 138 -22.00 -0.59 -8.90
CA ALA A 138 -21.07 -0.40 -10.00
C ALA A 138 -21.52 -1.19 -11.23
N LYS A 139 -21.34 -0.58 -12.39
CA LYS A 139 -21.48 -1.25 -13.68
C LYS A 139 -20.20 -1.02 -14.47
N MET A 140 -19.66 -2.08 -15.05
CA MET A 140 -18.53 -1.96 -15.95
C MET A 140 -18.94 -1.20 -17.20
N SER A 141 -18.07 -0.29 -17.63
CA SER A 141 -18.17 0.36 -18.92
C SER A 141 -17.78 -0.62 -20.04
N ALA A 142 -18.16 -0.31 -21.28
CA ALA A 142 -17.82 -1.16 -22.43
C ALA A 142 -16.30 -1.34 -22.60
N ALA A 143 -15.51 -0.31 -22.28
CA ALA A 143 -14.05 -0.35 -22.36
C ALA A 143 -13.39 -1.22 -21.27
N GLU A 144 -14.09 -1.50 -20.17
CA GLU A 144 -13.59 -2.36 -19.08
C GLU A 144 -13.92 -3.84 -19.31
N LEU A 145 -14.86 -4.12 -20.22
CA LEU A 145 -15.29 -5.48 -20.59
C LEU A 145 -14.48 -6.07 -21.76
N GLU A 146 -13.68 -5.26 -22.44
CA GLU A 146 -12.75 -5.66 -23.51
C GLU A 146 -11.40 -6.10 -22.94
#